data_AF-A0A5N6K1S8-F1
#
_entry.id   AF-A0A5N6K1S8-F1
#
_cell.length_a   1.000
_cell.length_b   1.000
_cell.length_c   1.000
_cell.angle_alpha   90.00
_cell.angle_beta   90.00
_cell.angle_gamma   90.00
#
_symmetry.space_group_name_H-M   'P 1'
#
loop_
_entity.id
_entity.type
_entity.pdbx_description
1 polymer ?
#
loop_
_entity_poly.entity_id
_entity_poly.type
_entity_poly.pdbx_seq_one_letter_code
_entity_poly.pdbx_strand_id
1 'polypeptide(L)'
;MMARLTALLSLATVVTQCSAHFILNWPVTYGFDDDAEGTAPCGGFSVAYDHNVTEFHVDGDSIAMTSTHPTTTWLFRAIVGNNTAANNWTELIPTVQQTGLGDFCEPTVTVPSTFAGSKGIVNVVADGPDGLLYQCAAVSFVTGAATATPTACKNATGVSASYAADAALSSLPASATATTSETSGTAAASSSSAAGALTVGPIEYGAMGTLMWVGSVGVASFAAFLLGTIHTGLRSPVNFYKPPKRKDPVSKITSRDHVIGRSRRKLVSIGRK
;
A
#
# COMPACT_ATOMS: atom_id res chain seq x y z
N MET A 1 -18.81 -32.05 51.62
CA MET A 1 -19.27 -31.48 50.34
C MET A 1 -18.75 -30.06 50.27
N MET A 2 -18.25 -29.59 49.12
CA MET A 2 -17.82 -28.20 48.87
C MET A 2 -16.48 -27.74 49.46
N ALA A 3 -15.35 -28.23 48.95
CA ALA A 3 -14.06 -27.56 49.18
C ALA A 3 -13.04 -27.83 48.07
N ARG A 4 -13.45 -27.91 46.79
CA ARG A 4 -12.50 -28.08 45.66
C ARG A 4 -13.04 -27.52 44.34
N LEU A 5 -13.64 -26.33 44.33
CA LEU A 5 -14.20 -25.79 43.08
C LEU A 5 -14.09 -24.25 42.97
N THR A 6 -12.97 -23.65 43.35
CA THR A 6 -12.75 -22.20 43.19
C THR A 6 -11.27 -21.85 43.05
N ALA A 7 -10.54 -22.53 42.16
CA ALA A 7 -9.14 -22.19 41.90
C ALA A 7 -8.70 -22.43 40.45
N LEU A 8 -9.58 -22.19 39.48
CA LEU A 8 -9.23 -22.25 38.05
C LEU A 8 -10.07 -21.24 37.26
N LEU A 9 -9.87 -19.93 37.42
CA LEU A 9 -10.37 -18.98 36.43
C LEU A 9 -9.75 -17.58 36.49
N SER A 10 -8.48 -17.45 36.11
CA SER A 10 -7.94 -16.16 35.65
C SER A 10 -6.58 -16.34 35.00
N LEU A 11 -6.53 -17.07 33.89
CA LEU A 11 -5.42 -16.97 32.95
C LEU A 11 -5.73 -15.76 32.04
N ALA A 12 -5.48 -14.56 32.55
CA ALA A 12 -5.57 -13.33 31.77
C ALA A 12 -4.48 -13.36 30.71
N THR A 13 -4.84 -13.71 29.48
CA THR A 13 -3.95 -13.60 28.32
C THR A 13 -3.71 -12.13 28.04
N VAL A 14 -2.56 -11.62 28.47
CA VAL A 14 -2.03 -10.33 27.98
C VAL A 14 -1.66 -10.56 26.51
N VAL A 15 -2.56 -10.20 25.60
CA VAL A 15 -2.24 -10.14 24.18
C VAL A 15 -1.43 -8.86 24.00
N THR A 16 -0.10 -9.00 23.92
CA THR A 16 0.75 -7.91 23.44
C THR A 16 0.37 -7.64 22.00
N GLN A 17 -0.19 -6.46 21.73
CA GLN A 17 -0.39 -6.00 20.37
C GLN A 17 1.01 -5.71 19.80
N CYS A 18 1.50 -6.58 18.92
CA CYS A 18 2.65 -6.24 18.11
C CYS A 18 2.17 -5.23 17.07
N SER A 19 2.68 -4.00 17.12
CA SER A 19 2.49 -3.01 16.04
C SER A 19 3.09 -3.58 14.76
N ALA A 20 2.31 -3.64 13.70
CA ALA A 20 2.78 -4.09 12.40
C ALA A 20 2.96 -2.87 11.49
N HIS A 21 4.16 -2.75 10.95
CA HIS A 21 4.61 -1.63 10.13
C HIS A 21 4.52 -1.99 8.64
N PHE A 22 4.74 -1.01 7.76
CA PHE A 22 5.03 -1.30 6.36
C PHE A 22 6.38 -0.72 5.95
N ILE A 23 6.86 -1.09 4.77
CA ILE A 23 8.07 -0.50 4.17
C ILE A 23 7.74 -0.05 2.76
N LEU A 24 7.99 1.22 2.44
CA LEU A 24 7.91 1.72 1.07
C LEU A 24 9.19 1.39 0.31
N ASN A 25 9.10 0.43 -0.61
CA ASN A 25 10.25 -0.08 -1.37
C ASN A 25 10.47 0.67 -2.69
N TRP A 26 9.40 1.13 -3.34
CA TRP A 26 9.45 1.94 -4.55
C TRP A 26 8.25 2.89 -4.64
N PRO A 27 8.43 4.17 -5.03
CA PRO A 27 9.70 4.89 -5.12
C PRO A 27 10.47 4.83 -3.80
N VAL A 28 11.80 4.93 -3.84
CA VAL A 28 12.63 4.70 -2.65
C VAL A 28 12.22 5.69 -1.55
N THR A 29 11.90 5.17 -0.36
CA THR A 29 11.49 6.02 0.77
C THR A 29 12.58 7.04 1.12
N TYR A 30 12.16 8.21 1.58
CA TYR A 30 13.06 9.23 2.11
C TYR A 30 13.76 8.74 3.39
N GLY A 31 13.06 7.96 4.20
CA GLY A 31 13.54 7.38 5.44
C GLY A 31 12.49 6.46 6.06
N PHE A 32 12.90 5.68 7.05
CA PHE A 32 12.02 4.82 7.82
C PHE A 32 12.45 4.83 9.29
N ASP A 33 11.48 5.01 10.17
CA ASP A 33 11.58 4.97 11.62
C ASP A 33 10.26 4.34 12.09
N ASP A 34 10.33 3.12 12.64
CA ASP A 34 9.17 2.34 13.02
C ASP A 34 8.38 3.01 14.14
N ASP A 35 9.08 3.57 15.12
CA ASP A 35 8.45 4.29 16.24
C ASP A 35 7.70 5.56 15.77
N ALA A 36 8.13 6.17 14.66
CA ALA A 36 7.54 7.38 14.12
C ALA A 36 6.58 7.14 12.95
N GLU A 37 6.40 5.91 12.46
CA GLU A 37 5.65 5.63 11.22
C GLU A 37 4.19 6.11 11.29
N GLY A 38 3.57 6.10 12.49
CA GLY A 38 2.23 6.65 12.72
C GLY A 38 2.14 8.19 12.70
N THR A 39 3.26 8.90 12.56
CA THR A 39 3.32 10.37 12.57
C THR A 39 3.08 10.94 11.18
N ALA A 40 1.88 11.49 10.97
CA ALA A 40 1.54 12.15 9.72
C ALA A 40 2.43 13.37 9.41
N PRO A 41 2.67 13.71 8.14
CA PRO A 41 2.21 13.00 6.94
C PRO A 41 3.23 11.98 6.39
N CYS A 42 4.44 11.92 6.95
CA CYS A 42 5.59 11.23 6.37
C CYS A 42 6.38 10.39 7.38
N GLY A 43 5.72 9.84 8.40
CA GLY A 43 6.38 9.04 9.44
C GLY A 43 7.38 9.85 10.26
N GLY A 44 7.06 11.12 10.53
CA GLY A 44 7.95 12.03 11.27
C GLY A 44 9.07 12.68 10.45
N PHE A 45 9.27 12.30 9.18
CA PHE A 45 10.32 12.87 8.35
C PHE A 45 9.95 14.22 7.72
N SER A 46 10.89 15.16 7.73
CA SER A 46 10.86 16.36 6.89
C SER A 46 11.53 16.06 5.55
N VAL A 47 10.73 15.78 4.53
CA VAL A 47 11.21 15.33 3.22
C VAL A 47 11.83 16.50 2.43
N ALA A 48 13.03 16.27 1.91
CA ALA A 48 13.74 17.17 1.02
C ALA A 48 14.19 16.43 -0.26
N TYR A 49 14.98 17.11 -1.09
CA TYR A 49 15.47 16.58 -2.38
C TYR A 49 16.98 16.35 -2.41
N ASP A 50 17.54 16.00 -1.26
CA ASP A 50 18.97 15.81 -1.00
C ASP A 50 19.43 14.36 -1.18
N HIS A 51 18.54 13.37 -1.08
CA HIS A 51 18.80 11.97 -1.40
C HIS A 51 17.53 11.23 -1.87
N ASN A 52 17.72 10.01 -2.40
CA ASN A 52 16.66 9.09 -2.81
C ASN A 52 15.57 9.69 -3.74
N VAL A 53 15.92 10.72 -4.51
CA VAL A 53 14.98 11.34 -5.45
C VAL A 53 14.77 10.42 -6.66
N THR A 54 13.62 9.77 -6.70
CA THR A 54 13.26 8.81 -7.77
C THR A 54 12.61 9.55 -8.94
N GLU A 55 12.95 9.20 -10.18
CA GLU A 55 12.16 9.65 -11.34
C GLU A 55 10.82 8.89 -11.35
N PHE A 56 9.71 9.61 -11.25
CA PHE A 56 8.37 9.04 -11.20
C PHE A 56 7.57 9.47 -12.44
N HIS A 57 7.20 8.51 -13.27
CA HIS A 57 6.58 8.74 -14.57
C HIS A 57 5.08 9.06 -14.43
N VAL A 58 4.65 10.22 -14.93
CA VAL A 58 3.27 10.70 -14.72
C VAL A 58 2.21 9.87 -15.46
N ASP A 59 2.54 9.29 -16.60
CA ASP A 59 1.60 8.48 -17.39
C ASP A 59 1.56 6.99 -16.93
N GLY A 60 2.24 6.67 -15.83
CA GLY A 60 2.22 5.36 -15.19
C GLY A 60 3.58 4.96 -14.64
N ASP A 61 3.68 4.83 -13.32
CA ASP A 61 4.81 4.22 -12.62
C ASP A 61 4.31 3.21 -11.58
N SER A 62 5.20 2.42 -11.00
CA SER A 62 4.81 1.46 -9.96
C SER A 62 4.93 2.09 -8.56
N ILE A 63 4.17 1.57 -7.60
CA ILE A 63 4.42 1.77 -6.17
C ILE A 63 4.52 0.39 -5.53
N ALA A 64 5.62 0.11 -4.84
CA ALA A 64 5.90 -1.18 -4.22
C ALA A 64 6.15 -1.02 -2.73
N MET A 65 5.52 -1.87 -1.92
CA MET A 65 5.60 -1.83 -0.47
C MET A 65 5.58 -3.24 0.13
N THR A 66 5.98 -3.38 1.38
CA THR A 66 5.88 -4.63 2.14
C THR A 66 5.00 -4.40 3.36
N SER A 67 3.91 -5.15 3.50
CA SER A 67 3.05 -5.09 4.69
C SER A 67 3.36 -6.20 5.68
N THR A 68 3.35 -5.88 6.97
CA THR A 68 3.37 -6.87 8.05
C THR A 68 2.00 -7.10 8.70
N HIS A 69 0.94 -6.52 8.13
CA HIS A 69 -0.45 -6.81 8.48
C HIS A 69 -1.09 -7.84 7.54
N PRO A 70 -1.97 -8.72 8.06
CA PRO A 70 -2.73 -9.67 7.22
C PRO A 70 -3.69 -8.98 6.24
N THR A 71 -4.14 -7.77 6.57
CA THR A 71 -4.98 -6.91 5.74
C THR A 71 -4.53 -5.46 5.91
N THR A 72 -4.38 -4.74 4.81
CA THR A 72 -4.03 -3.31 4.80
C THR A 72 -4.78 -2.62 3.69
N THR A 73 -5.35 -1.44 3.95
CA THR A 73 -5.84 -0.58 2.88
C THR A 73 -4.81 0.50 2.57
N TRP A 74 -4.50 0.70 1.30
CA TRP A 74 -3.51 1.65 0.82
C TRP A 74 -4.16 2.88 0.20
N LEU A 75 -3.66 4.05 0.56
CA LEU A 75 -3.88 5.30 -0.14
C LEU A 75 -2.56 5.76 -0.78
N PHE A 76 -2.61 6.05 -2.07
CA PHE A 76 -1.50 6.65 -2.80
C PHE A 76 -1.86 8.09 -3.16
N ARG A 77 -1.03 9.04 -2.73
CA ARG A 77 -1.23 10.46 -3.00
C ARG A 77 0.09 11.18 -3.24
N ALA A 78 0.03 12.33 -3.90
CA ALA A 78 1.22 13.12 -4.18
C ALA A 78 1.00 14.63 -4.10
N ILE A 79 2.10 15.36 -3.92
CA ILE A 79 2.15 16.83 -4.04
C ILE A 79 3.31 17.26 -4.92
N VAL A 80 3.17 18.45 -5.52
CA VAL A 80 4.31 19.19 -6.08
C VAL A 80 4.95 20.04 -4.98
N GLY A 81 6.27 20.09 -4.97
CA GLY A 81 7.03 20.73 -3.90
C GLY A 81 7.12 19.86 -2.65
N ASN A 82 7.73 20.41 -1.59
CA ASN A 82 8.01 19.68 -0.36
C ASN A 82 7.24 20.20 0.87
N ASN A 83 6.23 21.06 0.67
CA ASN A 83 5.39 21.55 1.76
C ASN A 83 4.29 20.53 2.08
N THR A 84 4.65 19.49 2.82
CA THR A 84 3.73 18.41 3.21
C THR A 84 2.59 18.85 4.14
N ALA A 85 2.70 20.04 4.74
CA ALA A 85 1.66 20.65 5.58
C ALA A 85 0.61 21.45 4.79
N ALA A 86 0.78 21.65 3.48
CA ALA A 86 -0.07 22.53 2.67
C ALA A 86 -1.48 21.98 2.36
N ASN A 87 -1.86 20.79 2.84
CA ASN A 87 -3.15 20.13 2.58
C ASN A 87 -3.51 20.02 1.07
N ASN A 88 -2.51 20.03 0.18
CA ASN A 88 -2.69 20.06 -1.28
C ASN A 88 -2.45 18.69 -1.95
N TRP A 89 -2.67 17.59 -1.21
CA TRP A 89 -2.40 16.22 -1.67
C TRP A 89 -3.37 15.77 -2.76
N THR A 90 -2.88 15.24 -3.87
CA THR A 90 -3.72 14.64 -4.91
C THR A 90 -3.72 13.13 -4.75
N GLU A 91 -4.89 12.51 -4.57
CA GLU A 91 -5.03 11.06 -4.62
C GLU A 91 -4.81 10.57 -6.05
N LEU A 92 -4.01 9.50 -6.21
CA LEU A 92 -3.55 9.05 -7.52
C LEU A 92 -4.47 8.00 -8.13
N ILE A 93 -4.97 7.09 -7.30
CA ILE A 93 -5.94 6.05 -7.65
C ILE A 93 -6.87 5.79 -6.44
N PRO A 94 -8.03 5.13 -6.63
CA PRO A 94 -8.86 4.71 -5.51
C PRO A 94 -8.08 3.82 -4.53
N THR A 95 -8.47 3.84 -3.26
CA THR A 95 -7.83 3.05 -2.21
C THR A 95 -7.87 1.55 -2.52
N VAL A 96 -6.74 0.89 -2.25
CA VAL A 96 -6.53 -0.53 -2.59
C VAL A 96 -6.43 -1.33 -1.31
N GLN A 97 -7.35 -2.26 -1.07
CA GLN A 97 -7.23 -3.20 0.02
C GLN A 97 -6.40 -4.40 -0.42
N GLN A 98 -5.32 -4.64 0.29
CA GLN A 98 -4.51 -5.84 0.25
C GLN A 98 -4.98 -6.84 1.31
N THR A 99 -5.01 -8.11 0.94
CA THR A 99 -5.05 -9.26 1.87
C THR A 99 -3.81 -10.12 1.65
N GLY A 100 -3.22 -10.62 2.73
CA GLY A 100 -1.98 -11.38 2.73
C GLY A 100 -0.77 -10.54 3.14
N LEU A 101 0.17 -11.18 3.83
CA LEU A 101 1.40 -10.56 4.33
C LEU A 101 2.46 -10.45 3.23
N GLY A 102 3.31 -9.44 3.33
CA GLY A 102 4.53 -9.30 2.55
C GLY A 102 4.41 -8.30 1.41
N ASP A 103 5.21 -8.53 0.38
CA ASP A 103 5.38 -7.62 -0.75
C ASP A 103 4.08 -7.48 -1.56
N PHE A 104 3.75 -6.23 -1.85
CA PHE A 104 2.68 -5.84 -2.75
C PHE A 104 3.17 -4.74 -3.68
N CYS A 105 2.75 -4.80 -4.93
CA CYS A 105 2.99 -3.75 -5.91
C CYS A 105 1.70 -3.35 -6.60
N GLU A 106 1.44 -2.05 -6.61
CA GLU A 106 0.53 -1.43 -7.57
C GLU A 106 1.34 -1.09 -8.83
N PRO A 107 1.15 -1.83 -9.93
CA PRO A 107 2.07 -1.78 -11.07
C PRO A 107 1.93 -0.51 -11.92
N THR A 108 0.79 0.19 -11.86
CA THR A 108 0.53 1.35 -12.71
C THR A 108 -0.30 2.40 -11.97
N VAL A 109 0.39 3.42 -11.49
CA VAL A 109 -0.16 4.60 -10.83
C VAL A 109 0.10 5.80 -11.72
N THR A 110 -0.96 6.49 -12.13
CA THR A 110 -0.87 7.74 -12.90
C THR A 110 -0.88 8.94 -11.98
N VAL A 111 -0.18 9.99 -12.38
CA VAL A 111 -0.11 11.28 -11.69
C VAL A 111 -0.62 12.36 -12.67
N PRO A 112 -1.25 13.45 -12.20
CA PRO A 112 -1.63 14.53 -13.10
C PRO A 112 -0.46 14.99 -13.97
N SER A 113 -0.67 15.11 -15.27
CA SER A 113 0.38 15.50 -16.22
C SER A 113 0.97 16.89 -15.92
N THR A 114 0.23 17.74 -15.20
CA THR A 114 0.70 19.04 -14.68
C THR A 114 1.84 18.94 -13.68
N PHE A 115 2.10 17.76 -13.10
CA PHE A 115 3.22 17.55 -12.19
C PHE A 115 4.54 17.35 -12.96
N ALA A 116 4.49 16.95 -14.23
CA ALA A 116 5.68 16.67 -15.03
C ALA A 116 6.63 17.87 -15.09
N GLY A 117 7.92 17.59 -14.93
CA GLY A 117 8.97 18.61 -14.86
C GLY A 117 9.15 19.24 -13.47
N SER A 118 8.34 18.86 -12.48
CA SER A 118 8.45 19.34 -11.10
C SER A 118 9.00 18.28 -10.17
N LYS A 119 9.62 18.72 -9.07
CA LYS A 119 9.90 17.85 -7.93
C LYS A 119 8.70 17.80 -7.00
N GLY A 120 8.53 16.68 -6.31
CA GLY A 120 7.45 16.53 -5.35
C GLY A 120 7.62 15.34 -4.43
N ILE A 121 6.53 14.98 -3.77
CA ILE A 121 6.51 13.91 -2.78
C ILE A 121 5.38 12.96 -3.12
N VAL A 122 5.69 11.67 -3.19
CA VAL A 122 4.70 10.59 -3.15
C VAL A 122 4.56 10.13 -1.70
N ASN A 123 3.33 10.09 -1.20
CA ASN A 123 3.00 9.58 0.13
C ASN A 123 2.14 8.33 -0.02
N VAL A 124 2.56 7.29 0.70
CA VAL A 124 1.80 6.06 0.87
C VAL A 124 1.27 6.06 2.31
N VAL A 125 -0.05 5.90 2.44
CA VAL A 125 -0.70 5.75 3.73
C VAL A 125 -1.31 4.36 3.81
N ALA A 126 -1.00 3.66 4.88
CA ALA A 126 -1.59 2.37 5.20
C ALA A 126 -2.64 2.55 6.29
N ASP A 127 -3.82 1.95 6.14
CA ASP A 127 -4.74 1.70 7.24
C ASP A 127 -4.70 0.22 7.63
N GLY A 128 -4.34 -0.03 8.88
CA GLY A 128 -4.26 -1.35 9.48
C GLY A 128 -4.97 -1.40 10.84
N PRO A 129 -5.04 -2.59 11.48
CA PRO A 129 -5.66 -2.77 12.79
C PRO A 129 -5.12 -1.88 13.93
N ASP A 130 -3.90 -1.35 13.78
CA ASP A 130 -3.19 -0.45 14.71
C ASP A 130 -3.24 1.03 14.29
N GLY A 131 -3.94 1.35 13.19
CA GLY A 131 -4.22 2.71 12.74
C GLY A 131 -3.49 3.09 11.45
N LEU A 132 -3.38 4.40 11.24
CA LEU A 132 -2.77 4.97 10.03
C LEU A 132 -1.26 5.07 10.16
N LEU A 133 -0.54 4.57 9.15
CA LEU A 133 0.91 4.61 9.04
C LEU A 133 1.31 5.34 7.75
N TYR A 134 2.45 6.03 7.78
CA TYR A 134 2.83 6.98 6.74
C TYR A 134 4.28 6.83 6.32
N GLN A 135 4.53 6.74 5.02
CA GLN A 135 5.86 6.89 4.44
C GLN A 135 5.83 7.79 3.21
N CYS A 136 6.93 8.50 2.98
CA CYS A 136 7.06 9.45 1.87
C CYS A 136 8.33 9.18 1.09
N ALA A 137 8.24 9.35 -0.23
CA ALA A 137 9.36 9.33 -1.15
C ALA A 137 9.50 10.68 -1.84
N ALA A 138 10.73 11.18 -1.91
CA ALA A 138 11.06 12.33 -2.74
C ALA A 138 11.13 11.88 -4.20
N VAL A 139 10.47 12.62 -5.10
CA VAL A 139 10.43 12.26 -6.53
C VAL A 139 10.69 13.47 -7.43
N SER A 140 11.16 13.20 -8.64
CA SER A 140 11.09 14.12 -9.77
C SER A 140 10.08 13.56 -10.76
N PHE A 141 8.98 14.28 -10.99
CA PHE A 141 7.95 13.84 -11.91
C PHE A 141 8.41 14.04 -13.35
N VAL A 142 8.39 12.98 -14.14
CA VAL A 142 8.85 12.96 -15.53
C VAL A 142 7.71 12.57 -16.46
N THR A 143 7.75 13.07 -17.70
CA THR A 143 6.74 12.77 -18.73
C THR A 143 6.84 11.32 -19.20
N GLY A 144 5.73 10.74 -19.66
CA GLY A 144 5.68 9.37 -20.17
C GLY A 144 5.31 8.36 -19.10
N ALA A 145 5.32 7.09 -19.50
CA ALA A 145 5.14 5.94 -18.63
C ALA A 145 6.48 5.25 -18.38
N ALA A 146 6.66 4.64 -17.21
CA ALA A 146 7.85 3.89 -16.87
C ALA A 146 8.04 2.72 -17.85
N THR A 147 9.22 2.64 -18.47
CA THR A 147 9.52 1.59 -19.45
C THR A 147 10.07 0.31 -18.82
N ALA A 148 10.39 0.35 -17.52
CA ALA A 148 10.94 -0.76 -16.78
C ALA A 148 10.25 -0.89 -15.42
N THR A 149 9.87 -2.10 -15.07
CA THR A 149 9.33 -2.41 -13.75
C THR A 149 10.48 -2.53 -12.74
N PRO A 150 10.45 -1.80 -11.61
CA PRO A 150 11.46 -1.93 -10.56
C PRO A 150 11.50 -3.35 -10.00
N THR A 151 12.69 -3.85 -9.64
CA THR A 151 12.84 -5.18 -8.99
C THR A 151 12.02 -5.30 -7.70
N ALA A 152 11.76 -4.18 -7.02
CA ALA A 152 10.93 -4.14 -5.83
C ALA A 152 9.45 -4.46 -6.11
N CYS A 153 8.96 -4.16 -7.31
CA CYS A 153 7.57 -4.35 -7.70
C CYS A 153 7.26 -5.83 -7.96
N LYS A 154 6.84 -6.52 -6.91
CA LYS A 154 6.46 -7.93 -6.90
C LYS A 154 5.40 -8.17 -5.82
N ASN A 155 4.64 -9.25 -5.99
CA ASN A 155 3.66 -9.69 -5.00
C ASN A 155 4.16 -10.97 -4.32
N ALA A 156 4.08 -11.02 -2.99
CA ALA A 156 4.36 -12.23 -2.23
C ALA A 156 3.28 -13.30 -2.50
N THR A 157 3.63 -14.57 -2.26
CA THR A 157 2.69 -15.68 -2.42
C THR A 157 1.49 -15.52 -1.48
N GLY A 158 0.28 -15.56 -2.03
CA GLY A 158 -0.95 -15.42 -1.23
C GLY A 158 -1.39 -13.98 -0.99
N VAL A 159 -0.67 -12.99 -1.55
CA VAL A 159 -1.14 -11.59 -1.60
C VAL A 159 -2.19 -11.42 -2.70
N SER A 160 -3.27 -10.75 -2.35
CA SER A 160 -4.34 -10.34 -3.27
C SER A 160 -4.75 -8.90 -2.97
N ALA A 161 -5.25 -8.19 -3.97
CA ALA A 161 -5.66 -6.80 -3.81
C ALA A 161 -6.92 -6.48 -4.62
N SER A 162 -7.72 -5.56 -4.11
CA SER A 162 -8.90 -5.02 -4.78
C SER A 162 -9.20 -3.61 -4.29
N TYR A 163 -9.80 -2.79 -5.14
CA TYR A 163 -10.30 -1.48 -4.70
C TYR A 163 -11.35 -1.65 -3.61
N ALA A 164 -11.19 -0.89 -2.53
CA ALA A 164 -12.13 -0.88 -1.41
C ALA A 164 -12.14 0.52 -0.80
N ALA A 165 -13.34 1.02 -0.48
CA ALA A 165 -13.47 2.29 0.23
C ALA A 165 -13.01 2.13 1.69
N ASP A 166 -12.40 3.19 2.22
CA ASP A 166 -11.87 3.21 3.57
C ASP A 166 -12.16 4.57 4.21
N ALA A 167 -12.87 4.56 5.35
CA ALA A 167 -13.35 5.78 5.98
C ALA A 167 -12.22 6.60 6.62
N ALA A 168 -11.19 5.93 7.16
CA ALA A 168 -10.06 6.60 7.77
C ALA A 168 -9.23 7.30 6.71
N LEU A 169 -8.92 6.61 5.61
CA LEU A 169 -8.18 7.17 4.48
C LEU A 169 -8.97 8.28 3.77
N SER A 170 -10.27 8.11 3.57
CA SER A 170 -11.13 9.12 2.92
C SER A 170 -11.29 10.41 3.75
N SER A 171 -10.94 10.37 5.05
CA SER A 171 -10.98 11.55 5.93
C SER A 171 -9.71 12.40 5.82
N LEU A 172 -8.66 11.89 5.18
CA LEU A 172 -7.43 12.64 4.98
C LEU A 172 -7.65 13.76 3.94
N PRO A 173 -7.03 14.93 4.13
CA PRO A 173 -7.22 16.05 3.22
C PRO A 173 -6.68 15.69 1.83
N ALA A 174 -7.59 15.67 0.86
CA ALA A 174 -7.30 15.55 -0.56
C ALA A 174 -7.68 16.84 -1.30
N SER A 175 -6.90 17.16 -2.32
CA SER A 175 -7.23 18.09 -3.39
C SER A 175 -7.89 17.28 -4.50
N ALA A 176 -9.18 17.51 -4.71
CA ALA A 176 -9.91 16.85 -5.78
C ALA A 176 -9.34 17.31 -7.15
N THR A 177 -8.76 16.38 -7.92
CA THR A 177 -8.62 16.56 -9.36
C THR A 177 -9.83 15.90 -10.02
N ALA A 178 -10.74 16.70 -10.54
CA ALA A 178 -11.91 16.21 -11.27
C ALA A 178 -11.47 15.60 -12.60
N THR A 179 -11.50 14.28 -12.71
CA THR A 179 -11.52 13.61 -14.02
C THR A 179 -12.90 13.84 -14.62
N THR A 180 -12.97 14.66 -15.66
CA THR A 180 -14.19 15.06 -16.36
C THR A 180 -14.93 13.86 -16.93
N SER A 181 -16.17 13.63 -16.47
CA SER A 181 -17.22 12.96 -17.25
C SER A 181 -18.34 13.98 -17.44
N GLU A 182 -18.58 14.37 -18.69
CA GLU A 182 -19.59 15.35 -19.06
C GLU A 182 -21.00 14.86 -18.73
N THR A 183 -21.77 15.65 -17.98
CA THR A 183 -23.22 15.79 -18.17
C THR A 183 -23.62 17.17 -17.68
N SER A 184 -24.19 17.94 -18.61
CA SER A 184 -24.61 19.32 -18.45
C SER A 184 -25.71 19.47 -17.39
N GLY A 185 -25.59 20.50 -16.55
CA GLY A 185 -26.61 20.86 -15.57
C GLY A 185 -26.34 22.24 -14.98
N THR A 186 -26.78 23.27 -15.70
CA THR A 186 -26.72 24.68 -15.31
C THR A 186 -27.50 24.95 -14.02
N ALA A 187 -26.87 25.57 -13.03
CA ALA A 187 -27.50 26.63 -12.23
C ALA A 187 -26.44 27.36 -11.38
N ALA A 188 -26.25 28.64 -11.70
CA ALA A 188 -25.52 29.58 -10.89
C ALA A 188 -26.36 30.02 -9.67
N ALA A 189 -25.71 30.22 -8.53
CA ALA A 189 -26.12 31.22 -7.56
C ALA A 189 -24.91 31.69 -6.76
N SER A 190 -24.53 32.95 -7.00
CA SER A 190 -23.60 33.72 -6.19
C SER A 190 -24.28 34.13 -4.87
N SER A 191 -23.56 34.04 -3.77
CA SER A 191 -23.81 34.90 -2.59
C SER A 191 -22.55 35.01 -1.75
N SER A 192 -21.85 36.12 -1.96
CA SER A 192 -20.85 36.69 -1.07
C SER A 192 -21.52 37.33 0.14
N SER A 193 -21.13 36.94 1.35
CA SER A 193 -21.22 37.85 2.51
C SER A 193 -20.36 37.39 3.68
N ALA A 194 -19.37 38.25 3.96
CA ALA A 194 -18.89 38.71 5.26
C ALA A 194 -18.42 37.70 6.32
N ALA A 195 -17.14 37.84 6.65
CA ALA A 195 -16.50 37.37 7.86
C ALA A 195 -17.18 37.93 9.12
N GLY A 196 -17.52 37.04 10.04
CA GLY A 196 -17.80 37.36 11.44
C GLY A 196 -16.76 36.68 12.31
N ALA A 197 -15.87 37.45 12.91
CA ALA A 197 -14.97 36.97 13.95
C ALA A 197 -15.78 36.68 15.22
N LEU A 198 -15.75 35.44 15.69
CA LEU A 198 -16.26 35.04 17.00
C LEU A 198 -15.12 34.44 17.80
N THR A 199 -14.74 35.16 18.84
CA THR A 199 -13.80 34.75 19.89
C THR A 199 -14.45 33.67 20.75
N VAL A 200 -13.95 32.43 20.70
CA VAL A 200 -14.37 31.34 21.58
C VAL A 200 -13.40 31.29 22.76
N GLY A 201 -13.94 31.49 23.97
CA GLY A 201 -13.21 31.33 25.23
C GLY A 201 -12.95 29.85 25.57
N PRO A 202 -12.02 29.56 26.50
CA PRO A 202 -11.65 28.20 26.86
C PRO A 202 -12.80 27.49 27.61
N ILE A 203 -13.21 26.32 27.11
CA ILE A 203 -14.14 25.42 27.81
C ILE A 203 -13.32 24.48 28.70
N GLU A 204 -13.58 24.56 29.99
CA GLU A 204 -13.10 23.62 31.01
C GLU A 204 -13.76 22.26 30.80
N TYR A 205 -12.94 21.22 30.57
CA TYR A 205 -13.39 19.84 30.52
C TYR A 205 -13.56 19.31 31.95
N GLY A 206 -14.81 19.27 32.40
CA GLY A 206 -15.19 18.51 33.58
C GLY A 206 -14.95 17.02 33.34
N ALA A 207 -14.15 16.40 34.21
CA ALA A 207 -14.03 14.95 34.30
C ALA A 207 -15.42 14.37 34.63
N MET A 208 -15.99 13.61 33.69
CA MET A 208 -17.04 12.59 33.82
C MET A 208 -17.81 12.53 32.48
N GLY A 209 -17.35 11.76 31.49
CA GLY A 209 -18.04 11.71 30.19
C GLY A 209 -17.52 10.77 29.12
N THR A 210 -16.76 9.71 29.44
CA THR A 210 -16.22 8.78 28.44
C THR A 210 -16.42 7.32 28.82
N LEU A 211 -17.66 6.81 28.68
CA LEU A 211 -17.95 5.37 28.60
C LEU A 211 -19.18 5.15 27.73
N MET A 212 -19.02 5.09 26.41
CA MET A 212 -19.90 4.35 25.48
C MET A 212 -19.42 4.49 24.03
N TRP A 213 -18.49 3.61 23.60
CA TRP A 213 -18.42 3.08 22.23
C TRP A 213 -17.50 1.85 22.17
N VAL A 214 -17.70 0.87 23.03
CA VAL A 214 -17.12 -0.48 22.85
C VAL A 214 -18.20 -1.48 23.24
N GLY A 215 -18.98 -1.96 22.27
CA GLY A 215 -20.05 -2.89 22.61
C GLY A 215 -20.99 -3.33 21.48
N SER A 216 -20.53 -3.55 20.25
CA SER A 216 -21.43 -4.10 19.22
C SER A 216 -20.87 -5.01 18.13
N VAL A 217 -19.62 -5.49 18.17
CA VAL A 217 -19.22 -6.61 17.28
C VAL A 217 -18.18 -7.48 18.00
N GLY A 218 -18.57 -8.67 18.47
CA GLY A 218 -17.59 -9.60 19.06
C GLY A 218 -18.08 -10.67 20.03
N VAL A 219 -19.39 -10.94 20.14
CA VAL A 219 -19.88 -12.06 20.98
C VAL A 219 -20.91 -12.87 20.22
N ALA A 220 -20.46 -13.70 19.26
CA ALA A 220 -21.34 -14.72 18.64
C ALA A 220 -20.63 -15.97 18.07
N SER A 221 -19.31 -16.15 18.23
CA SER A 221 -18.62 -17.30 17.58
C SER A 221 -17.81 -18.23 18.49
N PHE A 222 -17.80 -18.03 19.81
CA PHE A 222 -17.05 -18.90 20.74
C PHE A 222 -17.90 -19.82 21.64
N ALA A 223 -19.22 -19.90 21.40
CA ALA A 223 -20.14 -20.73 22.17
C ALA A 223 -20.59 -22.02 21.45
N ALA A 224 -19.83 -22.50 20.47
CA ALA A 224 -20.15 -23.74 19.73
C ALA A 224 -19.12 -24.87 19.88
N PHE A 225 -18.09 -24.71 20.73
CA PHE A 225 -16.98 -25.68 20.83
C PHE A 225 -16.92 -26.53 22.10
N LEU A 226 -17.90 -26.42 23.01
CA LEU A 226 -17.86 -27.17 24.29
C LEU A 226 -19.04 -28.11 24.56
N LEU A 227 -19.98 -28.29 23.62
CA LEU A 227 -20.97 -29.37 23.68
C LEU A 227 -21.02 -30.13 22.35
N GLY A 228 -20.05 -31.02 22.16
CA GLY A 228 -19.96 -31.87 20.97
C GLY A 228 -19.22 -33.16 21.24
N THR A 229 -19.50 -33.79 22.39
CA THR A 229 -19.03 -35.14 22.69
C THR A 229 -19.93 -36.18 22.01
N ILE A 230 -19.29 -37.16 21.36
CA ILE A 230 -19.73 -38.56 21.14
C ILE A 230 -20.31 -38.92 19.75
N HIS A 231 -19.72 -39.98 19.16
CA HIS A 231 -20.19 -40.84 18.07
C HIS A 231 -20.15 -40.23 16.64
N THR A 232 -19.52 -40.80 15.61
CA THR A 232 -19.20 -42.19 15.28
C THR A 232 -17.99 -42.22 14.34
N GLY A 233 -17.17 -43.26 14.44
CA GLY A 233 -16.15 -43.54 13.44
C GLY A 233 -16.76 -44.06 12.14
N LEU A 234 -16.12 -43.74 11.02
CA LEU A 234 -16.01 -44.64 9.88
C LEU A 234 -14.69 -44.34 9.17
N ARG A 235 -13.75 -45.28 9.26
CA ARG A 235 -12.59 -45.36 8.38
C ARG A 235 -13.08 -45.51 6.94
N SER A 236 -12.51 -44.73 6.02
CA SER A 236 -12.46 -45.11 4.61
C SER A 236 -11.10 -44.71 4.01
N PRO A 237 -10.58 -45.53 3.08
CA PRO A 237 -9.15 -45.64 2.85
C PRO A 237 -8.58 -44.54 1.96
N VAL A 238 -7.33 -44.19 2.27
CA VAL A 238 -6.43 -43.35 1.48
C VAL A 238 -6.17 -44.04 0.14
N ASN A 239 -6.69 -43.46 -0.95
CA ASN A 239 -6.27 -43.82 -2.30
C ASN A 239 -5.02 -43.02 -2.65
N PHE A 240 -3.88 -43.71 -2.62
CA PHE A 240 -2.60 -43.22 -3.11
C PHE A 240 -2.69 -43.01 -4.63
N TYR A 241 -2.90 -41.77 -5.07
CA TYR A 241 -2.75 -41.41 -6.48
C TYR A 241 -1.25 -41.29 -6.81
N LYS A 242 -0.73 -42.31 -7.50
CA LYS A 242 0.64 -42.38 -8.01
C LYS A 242 0.74 -41.55 -9.30
N PRO A 243 1.59 -40.52 -9.38
CA PRO A 243 1.78 -39.78 -10.63
C PRO A 243 2.50 -40.64 -11.68
N PRO A 244 2.10 -40.58 -12.97
CA PRO A 244 2.78 -41.29 -14.03
C PRO A 244 4.16 -40.69 -14.30
N LYS A 245 5.17 -41.56 -14.48
CA LYS A 245 6.53 -41.19 -14.84
C LYS A 245 6.55 -40.43 -16.17
N ARG A 246 6.96 -39.16 -16.14
CA ARG A 246 7.38 -38.41 -17.34
C ARG A 246 8.61 -39.11 -17.92
N LYS A 247 8.53 -39.47 -19.19
CA LYS A 247 9.68 -39.89 -20.00
C LYS A 247 10.32 -38.62 -20.55
N ASP A 248 11.57 -38.39 -20.20
CA ASP A 248 12.40 -37.35 -20.83
C ASP A 248 12.78 -37.79 -22.25
N PRO A 249 12.58 -36.95 -23.28
CA PRO A 249 13.34 -37.08 -24.51
C PRO A 249 14.65 -36.30 -24.37
N VAL A 250 15.73 -37.07 -24.24
CA VAL A 250 17.10 -36.69 -24.57
C VAL A 250 17.11 -36.16 -26.01
N SER A 251 17.39 -34.87 -26.21
CA SER A 251 17.83 -34.38 -27.53
C SER A 251 19.29 -33.96 -27.45
N LYS A 252 20.05 -34.59 -28.34
CA LYS A 252 21.50 -34.55 -28.45
C LYS A 252 21.98 -33.19 -28.91
N ILE A 253 22.96 -32.66 -28.18
CA ILE A 253 23.96 -31.73 -28.68
C ILE A 253 24.66 -32.40 -29.88
N THR A 254 24.51 -31.83 -31.06
CA THR A 254 25.40 -32.08 -32.20
C THR A 254 26.19 -30.81 -32.45
N SER A 255 27.42 -30.83 -31.93
CA SER A 255 28.53 -29.99 -32.39
C SER A 255 29.10 -30.63 -33.66
N ARG A 256 29.32 -29.80 -34.70
CA ARG A 256 30.11 -29.97 -35.95
C ARG A 256 29.51 -28.99 -36.97
N ASP A 257 30.21 -28.18 -37.75
CA ASP A 257 31.63 -27.95 -37.95
C ASP A 257 31.84 -26.55 -38.54
N HIS A 258 33.04 -26.08 -38.31
CA HIS A 258 33.76 -24.93 -38.83
C HIS A 258 33.78 -24.87 -40.37
N VAL A 259 33.34 -23.78 -41.01
CA VAL A 259 33.84 -23.39 -42.34
C VAL A 259 34.10 -21.87 -42.41
N ILE A 260 35.36 -21.63 -42.74
CA ILE A 260 36.07 -20.39 -43.03
C ILE A 260 35.45 -19.65 -44.23
N GLY A 261 35.25 -18.33 -44.11
CA GLY A 261 34.75 -17.47 -45.19
C GLY A 261 35.25 -16.03 -45.08
N ARG A 262 36.48 -15.81 -45.55
CA ARG A 262 37.21 -14.54 -45.60
C ARG A 262 36.80 -13.74 -46.85
N SER A 263 36.29 -12.51 -46.72
CA SER A 263 36.36 -11.48 -47.81
C SER A 263 36.10 -10.08 -47.25
N ARG A 264 37.15 -9.32 -46.88
CA ARG A 264 37.73 -8.18 -47.60
C ARG A 264 36.76 -7.07 -48.07
N ARG A 265 37.04 -5.89 -47.50
CA ARG A 265 37.06 -4.52 -48.10
C ARG A 265 35.71 -3.87 -48.46
N LYS A 266 35.42 -2.75 -47.80
CA LYS A 266 35.69 -1.43 -48.40
C LYS A 266 35.84 -0.32 -47.36
N LEU A 267 37.02 0.28 -47.39
CA LEU A 267 37.39 1.57 -46.84
C LEU A 267 36.74 2.65 -47.72
N VAL A 268 36.05 3.62 -47.15
CA VAL A 268 35.88 4.96 -47.76
C VAL A 268 36.11 5.99 -46.66
N SER A 269 37.31 6.54 -46.70
CA SER A 269 37.66 7.84 -46.11
C SER A 269 37.52 8.87 -47.25
N ILE A 270 36.77 9.94 -47.00
CA ILE A 270 36.97 11.22 -47.68
C ILE A 270 36.85 12.29 -46.60
N GLY A 271 37.95 13.01 -46.38
CA GLY A 271 38.01 14.14 -45.47
C GLY A 271 37.89 15.50 -46.18
N ARG A 272 37.66 16.50 -45.33
CA ARG A 272 38.05 17.92 -45.41
C ARG A 272 37.50 18.78 -46.56
N LYS A 273 36.76 19.83 -46.17
CA LYS A 273 37.31 21.19 -46.09
C LYS A 273 36.93 21.81 -44.76
#